data_AF-X1IWD7-F1
#
_entry.id   AF-X1IWD7-F1
#
_cell.length_a   1.000
_cell.length_b   1.000
_cell.length_c   1.000
_cell.angle_alpha   90.00
_cell.angle_beta   90.00
_cell.angle_gamma   90.00
#
_symmetry.space_group_name_H-M   'P 1'
#
loop_
_entity.id
_entity.type
_entity.pdbx_description
1 polymer ?
#
loop_
_entity_poly.entity_id
_entity_poly.type
_entity_poly.pdbx_seq_one_letter_code
_entity_poly.pdbx_strand_id
1 'polypeptide(L)'
;MARPLWFVKLLKKTFPNIKIIAKLTNFPILGKIFDYLLFRGDDIIYLPQDKVIDINIPLGEYNEYVLPSQVLEYFINKAKNHWIMDFCICRSSMNCQDYPVDLGCLFLGDAIGIYSDSVENLIHPYVRPQENGNRTDVRWVTMTNKEGNGLLISDVGGTNLNVSAWPYSMEDLESAKHNHQLPRREFITFNIDYKQRGVGSFWLHRKYILEGNKKYSYTFLLRGYTNDMGDINLV
;
A
#
# COMPACT_ATOMS: atom_id res chain seq x y z
N MET A 1 8.16 -12.70 -18.08
CA MET A 1 7.77 -13.46 -19.29
C MET A 1 6.40 -13.00 -19.75
N ALA A 2 6.28 -12.44 -20.96
CA ALA A 2 5.00 -12.02 -21.52
C ALA A 2 4.10 -13.25 -21.74
N ARG A 3 2.82 -13.15 -21.36
CA ARG A 3 1.87 -14.26 -21.53
C ARG A 3 1.58 -14.47 -23.01
N PRO A 4 1.45 -15.73 -23.45
CA PRO A 4 1.12 -16.02 -24.83
C PRO A 4 -0.29 -15.48 -25.13
N LEU A 5 -0.39 -14.72 -26.22
CA LEU A 5 -1.57 -13.94 -26.58
C LEU A 5 -2.87 -14.77 -26.67
N TRP A 6 -2.76 -16.08 -26.89
CA TRP A 6 -3.91 -16.99 -26.92
C TRP A 6 -4.63 -17.06 -25.56
N PHE A 7 -3.90 -17.03 -24.45
CA PHE A 7 -4.49 -17.12 -23.10
C PHE A 7 -5.22 -15.82 -22.73
N VAL A 8 -4.64 -14.67 -23.09
CA VAL A 8 -5.27 -13.35 -22.89
C VAL A 8 -6.51 -13.20 -23.77
N LYS A 9 -6.46 -13.69 -25.02
CA LYS A 9 -7.63 -13.72 -25.91
C LYS A 9 -8.73 -14.65 -25.38
N LEU A 10 -8.36 -15.81 -24.84
CA LEU A 10 -9.29 -16.75 -24.23
C LEU A 10 -9.99 -16.11 -23.02
N LEU A 11 -9.22 -15.52 -22.10
CA LEU A 11 -9.77 -14.81 -20.94
C LEU A 11 -10.67 -13.65 -21.35
N LYS A 12 -10.25 -12.77 -22.26
CA LYS A 12 -11.12 -11.68 -22.75
C LYS A 12 -12.41 -12.19 -23.39
N LYS A 13 -12.38 -13.36 -24.03
CA LYS A 13 -13.55 -13.99 -24.64
C LYS A 13 -14.47 -14.66 -23.62
N THR A 14 -13.92 -15.18 -22.51
CA THR A 14 -14.71 -15.88 -21.47
C THR A 14 -15.15 -14.96 -20.32
N PHE A 15 -14.46 -13.85 -20.07
CA PHE A 15 -14.71 -12.92 -18.97
C PHE A 15 -16.11 -12.27 -18.99
N PRO A 16 -16.72 -11.90 -20.14
CA PRO A 16 -18.10 -11.41 -20.16
C PRO A 16 -19.13 -12.43 -19.63
N ASN A 17 -18.79 -13.73 -19.67
CA ASN A 17 -19.64 -14.81 -19.19
C ASN A 17 -19.34 -15.21 -17.73
N ILE A 18 -18.58 -14.39 -16.99
CA ILE A 18 -18.14 -14.72 -15.62
C ILE A 18 -19.30 -14.98 -14.66
N LYS A 19 -20.47 -14.34 -14.87
CA LYS A 19 -21.69 -14.61 -14.09
C LYS A 19 -22.24 -16.03 -14.30
N ILE A 20 -22.10 -16.58 -15.51
CA ILE A 20 -22.51 -17.97 -15.82
C ILE A 20 -21.48 -18.95 -15.23
N ILE A 21 -20.19 -18.64 -15.37
CA ILE A 21 -19.10 -19.43 -14.79
C ILE A 21 -19.22 -19.48 -13.26
N ALA A 22 -19.52 -18.36 -12.61
CA ALA A 22 -19.77 -18.27 -11.17
C ALA A 22 -21.07 -18.97 -10.72
N LYS A 23 -22.06 -19.14 -11.60
CA LYS A 23 -23.21 -20.02 -11.29
C LYS A 23 -22.85 -21.50 -11.39
N LEU A 24 -21.94 -21.86 -12.30
CA LEU A 24 -21.47 -23.23 -12.48
C LEU A 24 -20.55 -23.69 -11.33
N THR A 25 -19.93 -22.76 -10.60
CA THR A 25 -19.18 -23.10 -9.37
C THR A 25 -20.07 -23.55 -8.22
N ASN A 26 -21.39 -23.37 -8.29
CA ASN A 26 -22.33 -23.94 -7.30
C ASN A 26 -22.45 -25.47 -7.40
N PHE A 27 -21.89 -26.11 -8.44
CA PHE A 27 -21.82 -27.56 -8.53
C PHE A 27 -20.67 -28.11 -7.67
N PRO A 28 -20.89 -29.13 -6.82
CA PRO A 28 -19.95 -29.50 -5.74
C PRO A 28 -18.54 -29.91 -6.21
N ILE A 29 -18.43 -30.53 -7.39
CA ILE A 29 -17.14 -30.97 -7.95
C ILE A 29 -16.49 -29.83 -8.75
N LEU A 30 -17.27 -29.14 -9.59
CA LEU A 30 -16.78 -28.03 -10.40
C LEU A 30 -16.34 -26.86 -9.52
N GLY A 31 -17.13 -26.52 -8.49
CA GLY A 31 -16.83 -25.50 -7.50
C GLY A 31 -15.48 -25.74 -6.82
N LYS A 32 -15.23 -26.95 -6.32
CA LYS A 32 -13.94 -27.30 -5.70
C LYS A 32 -12.77 -27.17 -6.68
N ILE A 33 -12.96 -27.53 -7.94
CA ILE A 33 -11.91 -27.41 -8.97
C ILE A 33 -11.66 -25.93 -9.28
N PHE A 34 -12.70 -25.12 -9.45
CA PHE A 34 -12.57 -23.68 -9.73
C PHE A 34 -12.00 -22.91 -8.54
N ASP A 35 -12.44 -23.21 -7.31
CA ASP A 35 -11.90 -22.59 -6.09
C ASP A 35 -10.42 -22.93 -5.90
N TYR A 36 -10.04 -24.18 -6.12
CA TYR A 36 -8.65 -24.60 -6.06
C TYR A 36 -7.79 -23.92 -7.15
N LEU A 37 -8.34 -23.71 -8.34
CA LEU A 37 -7.60 -23.22 -9.51
C LEU A 37 -7.52 -21.68 -9.56
N LEU A 38 -8.51 -20.98 -8.97
CA LEU A 38 -8.62 -19.52 -9.03
C LEU A 38 -8.37 -18.81 -7.69
N PHE A 39 -8.69 -19.44 -6.55
CA PHE A 39 -8.74 -18.75 -5.24
C PHE A 39 -7.85 -19.40 -4.18
N ARG A 40 -7.06 -20.43 -4.51
CA ARG A 40 -6.17 -21.08 -3.55
C ARG A 40 -5.03 -20.14 -3.14
N GLY A 41 -5.13 -19.58 -1.94
CA GLY A 41 -4.16 -18.65 -1.36
C GLY A 41 -4.57 -17.18 -1.43
N ASP A 42 -5.78 -16.87 -1.92
CA ASP A 42 -6.34 -15.53 -1.94
C ASP A 42 -7.43 -15.39 -0.86
N ASP A 43 -7.14 -14.63 0.20
CA ASP A 43 -8.14 -14.25 1.22
C ASP A 43 -8.86 -12.98 0.77
N ILE A 44 -9.86 -13.10 -0.11
CA ILE A 44 -10.75 -11.99 -0.47
C ILE A 44 -12.06 -12.14 0.32
N ILE A 45 -12.25 -11.28 1.32
CA ILE A 45 -13.50 -11.17 2.09
C ILE A 45 -14.44 -10.20 1.36
N TYR A 46 -15.69 -10.62 1.14
CA TYR A 46 -16.75 -9.75 0.66
C TYR A 46 -17.45 -9.07 1.85
N LEU A 47 -17.37 -7.74 1.91
CA LEU A 47 -18.11 -6.90 2.83
C LEU A 47 -19.62 -6.97 2.52
N PRO A 48 -20.48 -7.42 3.44
CA PRO A 48 -21.93 -7.29 3.25
C PRO A 48 -22.33 -5.81 3.33
N GLN A 49 -23.00 -5.30 2.30
CA GLN A 49 -23.34 -3.88 2.16
C GLN A 49 -24.49 -3.39 3.07
N ASP A 50 -25.12 -4.26 3.87
CA ASP A 50 -26.48 -4.00 4.35
C ASP A 50 -26.65 -3.90 5.88
N LYS A 51 -25.59 -3.60 6.65
CA LYS A 51 -25.72 -3.39 8.10
C LYS A 51 -25.11 -2.07 8.56
N VAL A 52 -25.98 -1.12 8.90
CA VAL A 52 -25.64 0.17 9.52
C VAL A 52 -25.74 0.01 11.05
N ILE A 53 -24.84 0.62 11.81
CA ILE A 53 -24.92 0.67 13.28
C ILE A 53 -25.82 1.84 13.72
N ASP A 54 -26.75 1.62 14.64
CA ASP A 54 -27.49 2.71 15.28
C ASP A 54 -26.63 3.45 16.35
N ILE A 55 -26.79 4.77 16.43
CA ILE A 55 -26.02 5.62 17.35
C ILE A 55 -26.42 5.32 18.81
N ASN A 56 -25.44 5.29 19.72
CA ASN A 56 -25.58 5.01 21.17
C ASN A 56 -25.77 3.52 21.57
N ILE A 57 -25.44 2.56 20.72
CA ILE A 57 -25.40 1.15 21.09
C ILE A 57 -23.97 0.77 21.55
N PRO A 58 -23.81 -0.01 22.64
CA PRO A 58 -22.52 -0.56 23.02
C PRO A 58 -22.01 -1.49 21.91
N LEU A 59 -20.80 -1.20 21.42
CA LEU A 59 -20.16 -1.99 20.37
C LEU A 59 -19.83 -3.39 20.92
N GLY A 60 -20.47 -4.42 20.35
CA GLY A 60 -20.09 -5.83 20.55
C GLY A 60 -18.83 -6.19 19.77
N GLU A 61 -18.55 -7.49 19.63
CA GLU A 61 -17.37 -7.99 18.90
C GLU A 61 -17.24 -7.40 17.47
N TYR A 62 -16.00 -7.06 17.11
CA TYR A 62 -15.61 -6.34 15.90
C TYR A 62 -16.12 -7.05 14.63
N ASN A 63 -17.18 -6.50 14.02
CA ASN A 63 -17.55 -6.79 12.63
C ASN A 63 -17.44 -5.51 11.79
N GLU A 64 -17.31 -5.68 10.48
CA GLU A 64 -17.28 -4.57 9.52
C GLU A 64 -18.71 -4.05 9.29
N TYR A 65 -19.00 -2.83 9.72
CA TYR A 65 -20.31 -2.19 9.62
C TYR A 65 -20.24 -0.85 8.88
N VAL A 66 -21.35 -0.45 8.25
CA VAL A 66 -21.51 0.87 7.67
C VAL A 66 -21.79 1.89 8.78
N LEU A 67 -21.02 2.97 8.84
CA LEU A 67 -21.21 4.04 9.82
C LEU A 67 -22.38 4.97 9.42
N PRO A 68 -23.15 5.50 10.39
CA PRO A 68 -24.13 6.55 10.14
C PRO A 68 -23.52 7.79 9.48
N SER A 69 -24.28 8.44 8.60
CA SER A 69 -23.85 9.66 7.90
C SER A 69 -23.42 10.78 8.85
N GLN A 70 -24.07 10.90 10.01
CA GLN A 70 -23.75 11.91 11.03
C GLN A 70 -22.36 11.72 11.64
N VAL A 71 -21.93 10.47 11.83
CA VAL A 71 -20.59 10.14 12.34
C VAL A 71 -19.55 10.46 11.27
N LEU A 72 -19.83 10.08 10.03
CA LEU A 72 -18.97 10.40 8.89
C LEU A 72 -18.83 11.93 8.71
N GLU A 73 -19.94 12.66 8.77
CA GLU A 73 -19.99 14.13 8.66
C GLU A 73 -19.19 14.81 9.77
N TYR A 74 -19.26 14.30 11.01
CA TYR A 74 -18.42 14.80 12.11
C TYR A 74 -16.92 14.69 11.77
N PHE A 75 -16.45 13.53 11.30
CA PHE A 75 -15.04 13.33 10.97
C PHE A 75 -14.62 14.16 9.76
N ILE A 76 -15.47 14.26 8.73
CA ILE A 76 -15.23 15.12 7.57
C ILE A 76 -15.06 16.57 8.04
N ASN A 77 -16.00 17.10 8.81
CA ASN A 77 -15.94 18.51 9.26
C ASN A 77 -14.78 18.79 10.24
N LYS A 78 -14.30 17.79 10.97
CA LYS A 78 -13.15 17.92 11.88
C LYS A 78 -11.80 17.80 11.18
N ALA A 79 -11.73 17.11 10.05
CA ALA A 79 -10.49 16.97 9.31
C ALA A 79 -10.05 18.32 8.74
N LYS A 80 -8.78 18.70 8.98
CA LYS A 80 -8.21 19.93 8.43
C LYS A 80 -7.98 19.84 6.92
N ASN A 81 -7.66 18.66 6.44
CA ASN A 81 -7.34 18.40 5.05
C ASN A 81 -8.24 17.30 4.51
N HIS A 82 -8.72 17.54 3.29
CA HIS A 82 -9.56 16.64 2.52
C HIS A 82 -8.84 16.34 1.22
N TRP A 83 -8.41 15.10 1.05
CA TRP A 83 -7.92 14.64 -0.24
C TRP A 83 -9.04 13.88 -0.94
N ILE A 84 -9.54 14.46 -2.03
CA ILE A 84 -10.62 13.88 -2.82
C ILE A 84 -10.00 13.20 -4.02
N MET A 85 -10.15 11.89 -4.08
CA MET A 85 -10.00 11.14 -5.32
C MET A 85 -11.36 11.18 -6.01
N ASP A 86 -11.44 11.88 -7.13
CA ASP A 86 -12.67 12.16 -7.90
C ASP A 86 -13.06 11.02 -8.86
N PHE A 87 -12.40 9.87 -8.78
CA PHE A 87 -12.77 8.67 -9.51
C PHE A 87 -12.39 7.39 -8.77
N CYS A 88 -13.16 6.32 -8.98
CA CYS A 88 -12.86 5.00 -8.44
C CYS A 88 -12.06 4.17 -9.46
N ILE A 89 -10.77 3.93 -9.15
CA ILE A 89 -9.85 3.13 -9.97
C ILE A 89 -10.44 1.73 -10.26
N CYS A 90 -11.02 1.08 -9.25
CA CYS A 90 -11.60 -0.26 -9.39
C CYS A 90 -12.80 -0.27 -10.34
N ARG A 91 -13.75 0.68 -10.19
CA ARG A 91 -14.93 0.79 -11.05
C ARG A 91 -14.55 1.14 -12.49
N SER A 92 -13.61 2.06 -12.67
CA SER A 92 -13.05 2.43 -13.97
C SER A 92 -12.42 1.23 -14.66
N SER A 93 -11.54 0.51 -13.96
CA SER A 93 -10.87 -0.68 -14.50
C SER A 93 -11.83 -1.83 -14.81
N MET A 94 -12.95 -1.93 -14.09
CA MET A 94 -13.95 -2.99 -14.27
C MET A 94 -15.10 -2.60 -15.21
N ASN A 95 -15.08 -1.38 -15.78
CA ASN A 95 -16.22 -0.82 -16.53
C ASN A 95 -17.54 -0.99 -15.77
N CYS A 96 -17.57 -0.67 -14.47
CA CYS A 96 -18.75 -0.80 -13.64
C CYS A 96 -19.92 -0.02 -14.24
N GLN A 97 -21.06 -0.70 -14.45
CA GLN A 97 -22.29 -0.09 -14.98
C GLN A 97 -23.29 0.23 -13.87
N ASP A 98 -23.13 -0.40 -12.71
CA ASP A 98 -24.10 -0.33 -11.60
C ASP A 98 -23.84 0.88 -10.70
N TYR A 99 -22.61 1.39 -10.68
CA TYR A 99 -22.22 2.52 -9.84
C TYR A 99 -21.39 3.54 -10.62
N PRO A 100 -21.64 4.84 -10.42
CA PRO A 100 -20.88 5.89 -11.07
C PRO A 100 -19.37 5.80 -10.74
N VAL A 101 -18.54 6.04 -11.77
CA VAL A 101 -17.07 5.96 -11.68
C VAL A 101 -16.48 7.20 -11.01
N ASP A 102 -17.18 8.33 -11.06
CA ASP A 102 -16.87 9.62 -10.45
C ASP A 102 -17.13 9.67 -8.93
N LEU A 103 -17.81 8.66 -8.37
CA LEU A 103 -17.86 8.45 -6.93
C LEU A 103 -16.54 7.80 -6.46
N GLY A 104 -15.52 8.62 -6.24
CA GLY A 104 -14.23 8.18 -5.70
C GLY A 104 -14.15 8.20 -4.17
N CYS A 105 -12.95 8.38 -3.61
CA CYS A 105 -12.71 8.28 -2.17
C CYS A 105 -12.38 9.64 -1.56
N LEU A 106 -12.90 9.91 -0.36
CA LEU A 106 -12.51 11.04 0.46
C LEU A 106 -11.56 10.55 1.56
N PHE A 107 -10.33 11.03 1.52
CA PHE A 107 -9.32 10.78 2.54
C PHE A 107 -9.23 12.00 3.46
N LEU A 108 -9.22 11.74 4.76
CA LEU A 108 -9.22 12.77 5.79
C LEU A 108 -7.84 12.79 6.46
N GLY A 109 -7.20 13.96 6.51
CA GLY A 109 -5.90 14.15 7.16
C GLY A 109 -4.81 14.70 6.24
N ASP A 110 -3.71 15.14 6.86
CA ASP A 110 -2.52 15.65 6.16
C ASP A 110 -1.86 14.54 5.34
N ALA A 111 -1.92 14.63 4.00
CA ALA A 111 -1.21 13.70 3.12
C ALA A 111 0.33 13.80 3.27
N ILE A 112 0.82 14.92 3.79
CA ILE A 112 2.22 15.24 4.03
C ILE A 112 2.34 15.90 5.41
N GLY A 113 3.26 15.41 6.23
CA GLY A 113 3.50 15.93 7.58
C GLY A 113 4.80 15.41 8.18
N ILE A 114 5.07 15.79 9.41
CA ILE A 114 6.21 15.28 10.19
C ILE A 114 5.73 14.06 10.96
N TYR A 115 6.34 12.92 10.68
CA TYR A 115 6.02 11.65 11.30
C TYR A 115 7.29 11.05 11.92
N SER A 116 7.14 10.40 13.06
CA SER A 116 8.22 9.72 13.77
C SER A 116 7.71 8.40 14.32
N ASP A 117 8.48 7.33 14.13
CA ASP A 117 8.19 6.03 14.71
C ASP A 117 9.47 5.18 14.78
N SER A 118 9.41 4.07 15.53
CA SER A 118 10.47 3.08 15.57
C SER A 118 10.52 2.27 14.27
N VAL A 119 11.71 1.77 13.90
CA VAL A 119 11.89 0.94 12.69
C VAL A 119 10.95 -0.28 12.68
N GLU A 120 10.67 -0.86 13.85
CA GLU A 120 9.76 -2.00 14.04
C GLU A 120 8.30 -1.69 13.65
N ASN A 121 7.86 -0.45 13.83
CA ASN A 121 6.50 -0.02 13.51
C ASN A 121 6.36 0.48 12.07
N LEU A 122 7.47 0.74 11.38
CA LEU A 122 7.46 1.23 10.00
C LEU A 122 7.26 0.09 8.97
N ILE A 123 7.47 -1.16 9.38
CA ILE A 123 7.31 -2.36 8.55
C ILE A 123 5.88 -2.91 8.60
N HIS A 124 5.48 -3.59 7.53
CA HIS A 124 4.20 -4.27 7.46
C HIS A 124 4.38 -5.79 7.39
N PRO A 125 3.84 -6.58 8.34
CA PRO A 125 4.06 -8.03 8.42
C PRO A 125 3.12 -8.80 7.47
N TYR A 126 3.32 -8.67 6.16
CA TYR A 126 2.59 -9.48 5.17
C TYR A 126 2.68 -10.98 5.50
N VAL A 127 1.64 -11.76 5.18
CA VAL A 127 1.59 -13.22 5.45
C VAL A 127 2.85 -13.93 4.93
N ARG A 128 3.27 -13.55 3.72
CA ARG A 128 4.58 -13.89 3.17
C ARG A 128 5.45 -12.63 3.18
N PRO A 129 6.61 -12.63 3.84
CA PRO A 129 7.55 -11.51 3.86
C PRO A 129 7.89 -11.04 2.44
N GLN A 130 7.76 -9.72 2.22
CA GLN A 130 7.91 -9.04 0.93
C GLN A 130 8.37 -7.60 1.17
N GLU A 131 8.78 -6.92 0.08
CA GLU A 131 9.09 -5.49 0.06
C GLU A 131 8.01 -4.66 0.76
N ASN A 132 8.41 -3.83 1.72
CA ASN A 132 7.49 -3.07 2.55
C ASN A 132 8.16 -1.83 3.17
N GLY A 133 7.35 -0.94 3.74
CA GLY A 133 7.86 0.16 4.55
C GLY A 133 8.40 1.37 3.76
N ASN A 134 8.29 1.38 2.44
CA ASN A 134 8.66 2.55 1.64
C ASN A 134 7.80 3.78 2.02
N ARG A 135 8.45 4.94 2.12
CA ARG A 135 7.86 6.26 2.30
C ARG A 135 8.31 7.13 1.14
N THR A 136 7.37 7.67 0.40
CA THR A 136 7.62 8.47 -0.80
C THR A 136 7.48 9.96 -0.49
N ASP A 137 8.00 10.81 -1.38
CA ASP A 137 7.91 12.28 -1.26
C ASP A 137 8.51 12.83 0.05
N VAL A 138 9.56 12.18 0.54
CA VAL A 138 10.25 12.58 1.76
C VAL A 138 11.23 13.71 1.46
N ARG A 139 11.16 14.82 2.21
CA ARG A 139 12.07 15.97 2.05
C ARG A 139 13.34 15.76 2.86
N TRP A 140 13.15 15.30 4.08
CA TRP A 140 14.23 14.92 4.98
C TRP A 140 13.76 13.77 5.87
N VAL A 141 14.72 13.02 6.41
CA VAL A 141 14.49 11.98 7.41
C VAL A 141 15.68 11.94 8.36
N THR A 142 15.38 11.78 9.64
CA THR A 142 16.39 11.51 10.67
C THR A 142 16.27 10.08 11.14
N MET A 143 17.40 9.37 11.26
CA MET A 143 17.46 8.06 11.90
C MET A 143 18.35 8.18 13.13
N THR A 144 17.76 8.05 14.32
CA THR A 144 18.41 8.30 15.60
C THR A 144 18.37 7.09 16.52
N ASN A 145 19.34 7.01 17.42
CA ASN A 145 19.27 6.12 18.57
C ASN A 145 18.33 6.72 19.65
N LYS A 146 18.15 5.99 20.76
CA LYS A 146 17.31 6.45 21.89
C LYS A 146 17.82 7.72 22.57
N GLU A 147 19.08 8.08 22.38
CA GLU A 147 19.70 9.28 22.93
C GLU A 147 19.52 10.50 21.99
N GLY A 148 18.94 10.31 20.80
CA GLY A 148 18.74 11.37 19.81
C GLY A 148 19.93 11.59 18.88
N ASN A 149 20.96 10.75 18.94
CA ASN A 149 22.15 10.83 18.08
C ASN A 149 21.95 9.97 16.84
N GLY A 150 22.31 10.46 15.66
CA GLY A 150 22.15 9.71 14.42
C GLY A 150 22.52 10.46 13.16
N LEU A 151 21.73 10.24 12.11
CA LEU A 151 21.95 10.79 10.78
C LEU A 151 20.72 11.55 10.29
N LEU A 152 20.95 12.70 9.67
CA LEU A 152 19.99 13.44 8.86
C LEU A 152 20.28 13.18 7.39
N ILE A 153 19.24 12.80 6.65
CA ILE A 153 19.23 12.68 5.21
C ILE A 153 18.25 13.72 4.69
N SER A 154 18.67 14.55 3.74
CA SER A 154 17.81 15.57 3.13
C SER A 154 17.96 15.59 1.61
N ASP A 155 16.85 15.86 0.93
CA ASP A 155 16.85 16.13 -0.50
C ASP A 155 17.43 17.53 -0.76
N VAL A 156 18.54 17.57 -1.48
CA VAL A 156 19.13 18.82 -1.99
C VAL A 156 19.03 18.91 -3.51
N GLY A 157 18.48 17.89 -4.15
CA GLY A 157 18.27 17.80 -5.60
C GLY A 157 16.88 18.26 -6.06
N GLY A 158 15.94 18.47 -5.13
CA GLY A 158 14.56 18.89 -5.41
C GLY A 158 13.70 17.78 -6.03
N THR A 159 14.11 16.53 -5.88
CA THR A 159 13.41 15.35 -6.44
C THR A 159 12.63 14.54 -5.41
N ASN A 160 12.70 14.93 -4.15
CA ASN A 160 12.33 14.16 -2.96
C ASN A 160 13.08 12.83 -2.84
N LEU A 161 12.99 12.21 -1.67
CA LEU A 161 13.54 10.91 -1.33
C LEU A 161 12.42 9.86 -1.30
N ASN A 162 12.78 8.62 -1.61
CA ASN A 162 12.03 7.43 -1.21
C ASN A 162 12.88 6.70 -0.19
N VAL A 163 12.32 6.35 0.97
CA VAL A 163 13.10 5.73 2.06
C VAL A 163 12.36 4.58 2.71
N SER A 164 13.11 3.56 3.11
CA SER A 164 12.63 2.45 3.96
C SER A 164 13.71 2.04 4.95
N ALA A 165 13.29 1.51 6.10
CA ALA A 165 14.18 1.04 7.15
C ALA A 165 13.72 -0.32 7.65
N TRP A 166 14.64 -1.28 7.79
CA TRP A 166 14.35 -2.65 8.21
C TRP A 166 15.33 -3.15 9.28
N PRO A 167 14.86 -3.91 10.27
CA PRO A 167 15.71 -4.54 11.28
C PRO A 167 16.23 -5.92 10.84
N TYR A 168 16.39 -6.11 9.52
CA TYR A 168 16.84 -7.34 8.86
C TYR A 168 17.49 -6.99 7.52
N SER A 169 18.27 -7.91 6.94
CA SER A 169 18.88 -7.68 5.63
C SER A 169 17.88 -7.89 4.48
N MET A 170 18.26 -7.44 3.28
CA MET A 170 17.48 -7.71 2.07
C MET A 170 17.42 -9.21 1.78
N GLU A 171 18.51 -9.95 1.99
CA GLU A 171 18.60 -11.40 1.80
C GLU A 171 17.72 -12.16 2.81
N ASP A 172 17.65 -11.70 4.05
CA ASP A 172 16.73 -12.23 5.05
C ASP A 172 15.28 -12.11 4.58
N LEU A 173 14.91 -10.93 4.07
CA LEU A 173 13.57 -10.65 3.56
C LEU A 173 13.21 -11.50 2.34
N GLU A 174 14.13 -11.66 1.39
CA GLU A 174 13.92 -12.45 0.18
C GLU A 174 13.81 -13.96 0.47
N SER A 175 14.56 -14.45 1.46
CA SER A 175 14.63 -15.88 1.77
C SER A 175 13.48 -16.37 2.67
N ALA A 176 12.95 -15.51 3.53
CA ALA A 176 11.89 -15.86 4.46
C ALA A 176 10.55 -16.17 3.74
N LYS A 177 9.90 -17.27 4.13
CA LYS A 177 8.57 -17.64 3.63
C LYS A 177 7.44 -17.26 4.57
N HIS A 178 7.76 -17.06 5.84
CA HIS A 178 6.83 -16.70 6.91
C HIS A 178 7.48 -15.71 7.88
N ASN A 179 6.71 -14.82 8.50
CA ASN A 179 7.22 -13.77 9.39
C ASN A 179 8.08 -14.30 10.55
N HIS A 180 7.75 -15.45 11.13
CA HIS A 180 8.54 -16.05 12.22
C HIS A 180 9.95 -16.50 11.81
N GLN A 181 10.25 -16.55 10.51
CA GLN A 181 11.56 -16.90 9.97
C GLN A 181 12.44 -15.68 9.74
N LEU A 182 11.87 -14.47 9.82
CA LEU A 182 12.57 -13.23 9.54
C LEU A 182 13.35 -12.80 10.82
N PRO A 183 14.69 -12.90 10.83
CA PRO A 183 15.47 -12.60 12.02
C PRO A 183 15.48 -11.09 12.29
N ARG A 184 15.65 -10.69 13.54
CA ARG A 184 16.11 -9.33 13.87
C ARG A 184 17.63 -9.32 13.90
N ARG A 185 18.24 -8.33 13.26
CA ARG A 185 19.70 -8.17 13.19
C ARG A 185 20.17 -7.05 14.12
N GLU A 186 21.44 -7.08 14.47
CA GLU A 186 22.12 -6.03 15.24
C GLU A 186 22.44 -4.78 14.39
N PHE A 187 21.84 -4.68 13.20
CA PHE A 187 21.95 -3.54 12.30
C PHE A 187 20.60 -3.23 11.67
N ILE A 188 20.47 -1.99 11.19
CA ILE A 188 19.32 -1.55 10.40
C ILE A 188 19.74 -1.43 8.95
N THR A 189 19.01 -2.08 8.04
CA THR A 189 19.09 -1.79 6.61
C THR A 189 18.28 -0.55 6.33
N PHE A 190 18.93 0.49 5.80
CA PHE A 190 18.27 1.75 5.44
C PHE A 190 18.47 2.04 3.95
N ASN A 191 17.36 2.11 3.22
CA ASN A 191 17.35 2.33 1.78
C ASN A 191 17.04 3.80 1.50
N ILE A 192 17.83 4.42 0.61
CA ILE A 192 17.68 5.82 0.16
C ILE A 192 17.61 5.79 -1.36
N ASP A 193 16.39 5.88 -1.88
CA ASP A 193 16.11 5.66 -3.29
C ASP A 193 15.66 6.94 -3.98
N TYR A 194 16.14 7.14 -5.21
CA TYR A 194 15.57 8.14 -6.11
C TYR A 194 14.12 7.79 -6.44
N LYS A 195 13.91 6.57 -6.92
CA LYS A 195 12.61 6.01 -7.30
C LYS A 195 12.65 4.49 -7.19
N GLN A 196 11.52 3.92 -6.82
CA GLN A 196 11.26 2.48 -6.87
C GLN A 196 10.20 2.22 -7.95
N ARG A 197 10.27 1.04 -8.59
CA ARG A 197 9.20 0.60 -9.50
C ARG A 197 7.89 0.46 -8.73
N GLY A 198 6.78 0.89 -9.31
CA GLY A 198 5.47 0.73 -8.67
C GLY A 198 5.07 -0.73 -8.46
N VAL A 199 4.22 -0.96 -7.45
CA VAL A 199 3.64 -2.29 -7.18
C VAL A 199 2.59 -2.65 -8.22
N GLY A 200 2.62 -3.90 -8.66
CA GLY A 200 1.76 -4.42 -9.71
C GLY A 200 2.51 -5.45 -10.53
N SER A 201 2.00 -6.67 -10.59
CA SER A 201 2.69 -7.78 -11.27
C SER A 201 2.77 -7.56 -12.79
N PHE A 202 1.84 -8.14 -13.54
CA PHE A 202 1.85 -8.08 -15.00
C PHE A 202 1.01 -6.91 -15.57
N TRP A 203 0.30 -6.19 -14.71
CA TRP A 203 -0.67 -5.15 -15.08
C TRP A 203 -0.23 -3.73 -14.71
N LEU A 204 1.05 -3.55 -14.33
CA LEU A 204 1.56 -2.24 -13.94
C LEU A 204 1.55 -1.27 -15.13
N HIS A 205 0.90 -0.12 -14.95
CA HIS A 205 0.83 0.91 -15.99
C HIS A 205 2.23 1.47 -16.28
N ARG A 206 2.53 1.75 -17.56
CA ARG A 206 3.86 2.17 -18.03
C ARG A 206 4.42 3.40 -17.28
N LYS A 207 3.55 4.33 -16.88
CA LYS A 207 3.92 5.53 -16.09
C LYS A 207 4.57 5.23 -14.72
N TYR A 208 4.44 4.00 -14.21
CA TYR A 208 5.03 3.54 -12.95
C TYR A 208 6.23 2.61 -13.14
N ILE A 209 6.77 2.53 -14.36
CA ILE A 209 7.95 1.73 -14.71
C ILE A 209 9.15 2.68 -14.91
N LEU A 210 10.29 2.32 -14.31
CA LEU A 210 11.56 2.98 -14.58
C LEU A 210 12.16 2.44 -15.88
N GLU A 211 12.31 3.31 -16.88
CA GLU A 211 12.84 2.95 -18.20
C GLU A 211 14.37 2.80 -18.14
N GLY A 212 14.88 1.63 -18.53
CA GLY A 212 16.31 1.30 -18.41
C GLY A 212 17.24 2.04 -19.38
N ASN A 213 16.71 2.63 -20.46
CA ASN A 213 17.47 3.42 -21.43
C ASN A 213 17.47 4.92 -21.13
N LYS A 214 16.91 5.34 -19.99
CA LYS A 214 16.86 6.73 -19.56
C LYS A 214 17.95 7.01 -18.53
N LYS A 215 18.60 8.17 -18.64
CA LYS A 215 19.52 8.66 -17.61
C LYS A 215 18.72 9.29 -16.46
N TYR A 216 19.07 8.92 -15.24
CA TYR A 216 18.53 9.49 -14.01
C TYR A 216 19.67 10.11 -13.20
N SER A 217 19.38 11.18 -12.49
CA SER A 217 20.30 11.84 -11.57
C SER A 217 19.60 11.96 -10.22
N TYR A 218 20.36 11.75 -9.16
CA TYR A 218 19.86 11.72 -7.79
C TYR A 218 20.92 12.32 -6.88
N THR A 219 20.50 13.19 -5.96
CA THR A 219 21.39 13.89 -5.04
C THR A 219 20.69 14.09 -3.72
N PHE A 220 21.37 13.73 -2.64
CA PHE A 220 20.91 13.93 -1.27
C PHE A 220 22.11 14.31 -0.40
N LEU A 221 21.84 14.96 0.72
CA LEU A 221 22.83 15.29 1.74
C LEU A 221 22.72 14.28 2.89
N LEU A 222 23.86 13.78 3.35
CA LEU A 222 23.98 12.99 4.57
C LEU A 222 24.83 13.75 5.59
N ARG A 223 24.30 13.94 6.79
CA ARG A 223 24.98 14.66 7.88
C ARG A 223 24.72 13.98 9.22
N GLY A 224 25.67 14.04 10.15
CA GLY A 224 25.41 13.70 11.55
C GLY A 224 24.30 14.60 12.13
N TYR A 225 23.43 14.01 12.95
CA TYR A 225 22.30 14.67 13.58
C TYR A 225 22.26 14.40 15.07
N THR A 226 21.92 15.44 15.83
CA THR A 226 21.68 15.38 17.28
C THR A 226 20.51 16.30 17.61
N ASN A 227 19.72 15.97 18.65
CA ASN A 227 18.51 16.73 18.99
C ASN A 227 18.75 18.21 19.34
N ASP A 228 19.97 18.58 19.73
CA ASP A 228 20.40 19.95 20.01
C ASP A 228 20.64 20.80 18.75
N MET A 229 20.60 20.21 17.55
CA MET A 229 20.78 20.94 16.28
C MET A 229 19.59 21.84 15.88
N GLY A 230 18.49 21.82 16.63
CA GLY A 230 17.33 22.71 16.43
C GLY A 230 16.33 22.24 15.38
N ASP A 231 15.46 23.15 14.92
CA ASP A 231 14.35 22.81 14.02
C ASP A 231 14.83 22.57 12.58
N ILE A 232 14.81 21.29 12.20
CA ILE A 232 15.19 20.77 10.88
C ILE A 232 14.16 21.07 9.77
N ASN A 233 13.00 21.65 10.10
CA ASN A 233 11.99 22.04 9.10
C ASN A 233 12.37 23.24 8.23
N LEU A 234 13.54 23.84 8.48
CA LEU A 234 14.08 24.97 7.71
C LEU A 234 15.10 24.56 6.63
N VAL A 235 15.35 23.25 6.45
CA VAL A 235 16.25 22.68 5.43
C VAL A 235 15.46 22.17 4.24
#